data_AF-A0A7S3RW84-F1
#
_entry.id   AF-A0A7S3RW84-F1
#
_cell.length_a   1.000
_cell.length_b   1.000
_cell.length_c   1.000
_cell.angle_alpha   90.00
_cell.angle_beta   90.00
_cell.angle_gamma   90.00
#
_symmetry.space_group_name_H-M   'P 1'
#
loop_
_entity.id
_entity.type
_entity.pdbx_description
1 polymer ?
#
loop_
_entity_poly.entity_id
_entity_poly.type
_entity_poly.pdbx_seq_one_letter_code
_entity_poly.pdbx_strand_id
1 'polypeptide(L)'
;MPPSPPPPSPPPPSPPPPSPPPAALLTRALPYANKKGVRKCPSSVEEIIAAPVLKAFDAASLKFHSAGREDVDVRMLGLGRPFMLELRGAHRSALPAGGLEALQTQIAQSGVVHVRELRVTEALVQSLIKEGEDGHCKDYRAVVRLGRDVSQVELRSREIAGDCEP
;
A
#
# COMPACT_ATOMS: atom_id res chain seq x y z
N MET A 1 18.36 22.66 -56.57
CA MET A 1 17.63 22.71 -55.29
C MET A 1 18.52 22.08 -54.24
N PRO A 2 18.76 22.72 -53.07
CA PRO A 2 19.52 22.09 -52.00
C PRO A 2 18.77 20.87 -51.44
N PRO A 3 19.48 19.81 -51.00
CA PRO A 3 18.85 18.66 -50.38
C PRO A 3 18.14 19.06 -49.10
N SER A 4 16.96 18.48 -48.88
CA SER A 4 16.16 18.68 -47.67
C SER A 4 16.94 18.23 -46.43
N PRO A 5 16.83 18.96 -45.30
CA PRO A 5 17.47 18.55 -44.07
C PRO A 5 16.92 17.19 -43.59
N PRO A 6 17.76 16.38 -42.92
CA PRO A 6 17.32 15.12 -42.34
C PRO A 6 16.20 15.36 -41.29
N PRO A 7 15.30 14.39 -41.11
CA PRO A 7 14.26 14.51 -40.09
C PRO A 7 14.88 14.59 -38.69
N PRO A 8 14.19 15.27 -37.75
CA PRO A 8 14.64 15.34 -36.37
C PRO A 8 14.73 13.94 -35.75
N SER A 9 15.75 13.73 -34.91
CA SER A 9 15.89 12.50 -34.14
C SER A 9 14.67 12.27 -33.25
N PRO A 10 14.25 11.01 -33.02
CA PRO A 10 13.17 10.72 -32.10
C PRO A 10 13.51 11.23 -30.69
N PRO A 11 12.51 11.65 -29.90
CA PRO A 11 12.74 12.03 -28.52
C PRO A 11 13.37 10.88 -27.73
N PRO A 12 14.19 11.16 -26.71
CA PRO A 12 14.71 10.13 -25.83
C PRO A 12 13.55 9.36 -25.17
N PRO A 13 13.74 8.08 -24.83
CA PRO A 13 12.72 7.31 -24.11
C PRO A 13 12.35 8.03 -22.81
N SER A 14 11.06 8.03 -22.50
CA SER A 14 10.54 8.54 -21.23
C SER A 14 11.28 7.88 -20.06
N PRO A 15 11.57 8.62 -18.97
CA PRO A 15 12.16 8.03 -17.78
C PRO A 15 11.26 6.88 -17.28
N PRO A 16 11.84 5.82 -16.70
CA PRO A 16 11.05 4.76 -16.11
C PRO A 16 10.06 5.34 -15.08
N PRO A 17 8.85 4.77 -14.94
CA PRO A 17 7.92 5.21 -13.92
C PRO A 17 8.58 5.21 -12.53
N PRO A 18 8.14 6.10 -11.62
CA PRO A 18 8.70 6.16 -10.28
C PRO A 18 8.72 4.77 -9.64
N SER A 19 9.81 4.49 -8.95
CA SER A 19 10.07 3.24 -8.22
C SER A 19 8.84 2.74 -7.45
N PRO A 20 8.68 1.42 -7.29
CA PRO A 20 7.50 0.80 -6.67
C PRO A 20 7.15 1.49 -5.35
N PRO A 21 5.85 1.56 -5.04
CA PRO A 21 5.39 2.35 -3.92
C PRO A 21 5.95 1.76 -2.61
N PRO A 22 6.19 2.60 -1.60
CA PRO A 22 6.80 2.17 -0.36
C PRO A 22 5.93 1.08 0.27
N ALA A 23 6.61 0.15 0.93
CA ALA A 23 6.11 -0.95 1.74
C ALA A 23 4.64 -1.33 1.58
N ALA A 24 4.36 -2.57 1.19
CA ALA A 24 3.00 -2.99 0.95
C ALA A 24 2.40 -3.73 2.16
N LEU A 25 1.15 -3.38 2.47
CA LEU A 25 0.41 -3.83 3.64
C LEU A 25 -0.67 -4.86 3.29
N LEU A 26 -0.64 -6.01 3.97
CA LEU A 26 -1.64 -7.06 3.92
C LEU A 26 -2.32 -7.18 5.28
N THR A 27 -3.65 -7.29 5.30
CA THR A 27 -4.43 -7.24 6.53
C THR A 27 -5.58 -8.24 6.54
N ARG A 28 -5.94 -8.68 7.75
CA ARG A 28 -7.17 -9.41 8.03
C ARG A 28 -7.93 -8.77 9.18
N ALA A 29 -9.18 -8.40 8.94
CA ALA A 29 -10.19 -8.14 9.96
C ALA A 29 -9.80 -7.11 11.05
N LEU A 30 -9.05 -6.06 10.68
CA LEU A 30 -8.62 -5.01 11.62
C LEU A 30 -8.82 -3.62 11.01
N PRO A 31 -9.20 -2.61 11.83
CA PRO A 31 -9.23 -1.24 11.37
C PRO A 31 -7.81 -0.74 11.10
N TYR A 32 -7.64 0.13 10.11
CA TYR A 32 -6.34 0.74 9.81
C TYR A 32 -5.78 1.53 11.01
N ALA A 33 -6.63 2.34 11.65
CA ALA A 33 -6.29 3.14 12.82
C ALA A 33 -7.48 3.21 13.79
N ASN A 34 -7.20 3.35 15.08
CA ASN A 34 -8.24 3.62 16.08
C ASN A 34 -8.62 5.10 16.04
N LYS A 35 -9.92 5.43 16.05
CA LYS A 35 -10.37 6.82 16.15
C LYS A 35 -10.10 7.34 17.58
N LYS A 36 -9.61 8.58 17.69
CA LYS A 36 -9.39 9.25 18.98
C LYS A 36 -10.68 9.18 19.82
N GLY A 37 -10.59 8.59 21.01
CA GLY A 37 -11.68 8.49 21.98
C GLY A 37 -12.64 7.30 21.80
N VAL A 38 -12.54 6.51 20.73
CA VAL A 38 -13.43 5.34 20.53
C VAL A 38 -12.63 4.13 20.04
N ARG A 39 -12.32 3.21 20.95
CA ARG A 39 -11.68 1.93 20.64
C ARG A 39 -12.75 0.89 20.30
N LYS A 40 -12.91 0.58 19.02
CA LYS A 40 -13.88 -0.43 18.54
C LYS A 40 -13.29 -1.83 18.42
N CYS A 41 -11.97 -1.94 18.27
CA CYS A 41 -11.26 -3.21 18.13
C CYS A 41 -10.09 -3.29 19.13
N PRO A 42 -9.64 -4.50 19.52
CA PRO A 42 -8.51 -4.67 20.42
C PRO A 42 -7.20 -4.10 19.89
N SER A 43 -7.04 -3.98 18.57
CA SER A 43 -5.85 -3.42 17.92
C SER A 43 -6.23 -2.72 16.61
N SER A 44 -5.29 -1.96 16.05
CA SER A 44 -5.32 -1.50 14.65
C SER A 44 -4.10 -1.99 13.88
N VAL A 45 -4.15 -1.85 12.55
CA VAL A 45 -3.01 -2.11 11.67
C VAL A 45 -1.84 -1.17 11.97
N GLU A 46 -2.13 0.11 12.18
CA GLU A 46 -1.16 1.12 12.60
C GLU A 46 -0.46 0.71 13.91
N GLU A 47 -1.20 0.27 14.92
CA GLU A 47 -0.63 -0.12 16.23
C GLU A 47 0.32 -1.32 16.11
N ILE A 48 -0.04 -2.31 15.29
CA ILE A 48 0.78 -3.51 15.06
C ILE A 48 2.10 -3.16 14.38
N ILE A 49 2.08 -2.23 13.42
CA ILE A 49 3.27 -1.80 12.69
C ILE A 49 4.10 -0.81 13.53
N ALA A 50 3.44 0.10 14.25
CA ALA A 50 4.11 1.20 14.94
C ALA A 50 4.98 0.72 16.10
N ALA A 51 4.49 -0.23 16.92
CA ALA A 51 5.21 -0.69 18.10
C ALA A 51 6.65 -1.21 17.80
N PRO A 52 6.87 -2.14 16.85
CA PRO A 52 8.22 -2.60 16.52
C PRO A 52 9.07 -1.51 15.85
N VAL A 53 8.47 -0.67 15.01
CA VAL A 53 9.19 0.40 14.28
C VAL A 53 9.68 1.49 15.24
N LEU A 54 8.81 2.00 16.13
CA LEU A 54 9.17 3.00 17.13
C LEU A 54 10.32 2.52 18.01
N LYS A 55 10.30 1.25 18.42
CA LYS A 55 11.37 0.64 19.22
C LYS A 55 12.68 0.52 18.44
N ALA A 56 12.64 0.10 17.18
CA ALA A 56 13.85 -0.12 16.39
C ALA A 56 14.58 1.20 16.04
N PHE A 57 13.81 2.25 15.74
CA PHE A 57 14.34 3.57 15.40
C PHE A 57 14.53 4.49 16.61
N ASP A 58 14.09 4.04 17.79
CA ASP A 58 14.07 4.84 19.02
C ASP A 58 13.42 6.20 18.77
N ALA A 59 12.15 6.16 18.34
CA ALA A 59 11.38 7.33 17.96
C ALA A 59 10.29 7.65 18.99
N ALA A 60 10.04 8.93 19.22
CA ALA A 60 9.05 9.40 20.19
C ALA A 60 7.61 9.17 19.71
N SER A 61 7.35 9.34 18.41
CA SER A 61 6.03 9.11 17.83
C SER A 61 6.11 8.78 16.34
N LEU A 62 5.03 8.21 15.81
CA LEU A 62 4.88 7.80 14.43
C LEU A 62 3.58 8.36 13.88
N LYS A 63 3.60 8.82 12.63
CA LYS A 63 2.41 9.14 11.85
C LYS A 63 2.32 8.21 10.66
N PHE A 64 1.18 7.51 10.55
CA PHE A 64 0.91 6.54 9.51
C PHE A 64 0.19 7.21 8.33
N HIS A 65 0.74 7.04 7.12
CA HIS A 65 0.13 7.51 5.86
C HIS A 65 -0.08 6.29 4.96
N SER A 66 -1.30 6.05 4.47
CA SER A 66 -1.58 4.99 3.50
C SER A 66 -2.28 5.54 2.27
N ALA A 67 -2.10 4.88 1.13
CA ALA A 67 -2.77 5.23 -0.13
C ALA A 67 -4.24 4.79 -0.08
N GLY A 68 -5.06 5.44 0.74
CA GLY A 68 -6.44 5.06 1.03
C GLY A 68 -6.61 4.10 2.22
N ARG A 69 -7.87 3.70 2.47
CA ARG A 69 -8.30 2.87 3.60
C ARG A 69 -9.40 1.92 3.17
N GLU A 70 -9.34 0.68 3.63
CA GLU A 70 -10.45 -0.28 3.50
C GLU A 70 -11.30 -0.35 4.77
N ASP A 71 -12.49 -0.93 4.62
CA ASP A 71 -13.34 -1.28 5.76
C ASP A 71 -12.78 -2.45 6.56
N VAL A 72 -13.22 -2.56 7.82
CA VAL A 72 -12.66 -3.49 8.81
C VAL A 72 -12.86 -4.96 8.40
N ASP A 73 -13.91 -5.26 7.67
CA ASP A 73 -14.28 -6.59 7.19
C ASP A 73 -13.69 -6.93 5.82
N VAL A 74 -12.98 -6.00 5.20
CA VAL A 74 -12.25 -6.20 3.95
C VAL A 74 -10.82 -6.67 4.24
N ARG A 75 -10.33 -7.62 3.44
CA ARG A 75 -8.95 -8.12 3.52
C ARG A 75 -8.11 -7.47 2.43
N MET A 76 -6.97 -6.91 2.79
CA MET A 76 -5.94 -6.51 1.82
C MET A 76 -5.09 -7.71 1.47
N LEU A 77 -5.10 -8.10 0.19
CA LEU A 77 -4.40 -9.24 -0.37
C LEU A 77 -3.43 -8.80 -1.49
N GLY A 78 -2.79 -9.77 -2.16
CA GLY A 78 -1.93 -9.52 -3.31
C GLY A 78 -0.60 -8.86 -2.93
N LEU A 79 -0.25 -7.78 -3.62
CA LEU A 79 0.92 -6.98 -3.25
C LEU A 79 0.66 -6.23 -1.94
N GLY A 80 -0.58 -5.83 -1.68
CA GLY A 80 -0.97 -5.04 -0.51
C GLY A 80 -1.11 -3.56 -0.84
N ARG A 81 -1.46 -2.75 0.17
CA ARG A 81 -1.59 -1.29 0.01
C ARG A 81 -0.29 -0.59 0.36
N PRO A 82 0.19 0.35 -0.47
CA PRO A 82 1.31 1.19 -0.11
C PRO A 82 1.07 2.04 1.14
N PHE A 83 2.11 2.19 1.96
CA PHE A 83 2.10 3.08 3.11
C PHE A 83 3.46 3.71 3.41
N MET A 84 3.46 4.78 4.19
CA MET A 84 4.62 5.49 4.69
C MET A 84 4.48 5.74 6.19
N LEU A 85 5.58 5.62 6.92
CA LEU A 85 5.68 5.93 8.34
C LEU A 85 6.55 7.18 8.51
N GLU A 86 5.98 8.26 9.02
CA GLU A 86 6.72 9.46 9.42
C GLU A 86 7.10 9.33 10.91
N LEU A 87 8.39 9.14 11.18
CA LEU A 87 8.92 9.02 12.54
C LEU A 87 9.33 10.40 13.06
N ARG A 88 8.90 10.75 14.28
CA ARG A 88 9.26 12.00 14.94
C ARG A 88 10.09 11.73 16.19
N GLY A 89 11.17 12.49 16.35
CA GLY A 89 12.12 12.30 17.45
C GLY A 89 12.85 10.96 17.36
N ALA A 90 13.17 10.49 16.16
CA ALA A 90 13.94 9.27 15.95
C ALA A 90 15.42 9.52 16.28
N HIS A 91 15.98 8.71 17.19
CA HIS A 91 17.40 8.75 17.52
C HIS A 91 18.26 7.99 16.50
N ARG A 92 17.64 7.21 15.60
CA ARG A 92 18.29 6.50 14.49
C ARG A 92 17.62 6.88 13.18
N SER A 93 18.42 7.13 12.14
CA SER A 93 17.93 7.40 10.78
C SER A 93 17.96 6.17 9.87
N ALA A 94 18.72 5.13 10.24
CA ALA A 94 18.84 3.87 9.52
C ALA A 94 19.04 2.70 10.50
N LEU A 95 18.72 1.50 10.03
CA LEU A 95 19.00 0.26 10.74
C LEU A 95 20.20 -0.46 10.11
N PRO A 96 20.88 -1.34 10.86
CA PRO A 96 21.88 -2.23 10.29
C PRO A 96 21.29 -3.11 9.16
N ALA A 97 22.17 -3.69 8.34
CA ALA A 97 21.78 -4.64 7.31
C ALA A 97 20.89 -5.76 7.90
N GLY A 98 19.78 -6.07 7.25
CA GLY A 98 18.80 -7.05 7.75
C GLY A 98 17.80 -6.50 8.78
N GLY A 99 17.99 -5.26 9.27
CA GLY A 99 17.15 -4.70 10.33
C GLY A 99 15.71 -4.43 9.90
N LEU A 100 15.51 -4.02 8.64
CA LEU A 100 14.17 -3.82 8.07
C LEU A 100 13.46 -5.16 7.83
N GLU A 101 14.19 -6.17 7.37
CA GLU A 101 13.68 -7.54 7.19
C GLU A 101 13.30 -8.19 8.51
N ALA A 102 14.09 -7.95 9.56
CA ALA A 102 13.76 -8.37 10.93
C ALA A 102 12.47 -7.67 11.42
N LEU A 103 12.29 -6.38 11.13
CA LEU A 103 11.04 -5.67 11.44
C LEU A 103 9.84 -6.27 10.71
N GLN A 104 9.96 -6.57 9.41
CA GLN A 104 8.88 -7.24 8.66
C GLN A 104 8.51 -8.58 9.29
N THR A 105 9.52 -9.36 9.67
CA THR A 105 9.33 -10.66 10.31
C THR A 105 8.65 -10.52 11.67
N GLN A 106 9.05 -9.53 12.47
CA GLN A 106 8.42 -9.24 13.77
C GLN A 106 6.96 -8.80 13.62
N ILE A 107 6.65 -7.94 12.63
CA ILE A 107 5.27 -7.51 12.34
C ILE A 107 4.40 -8.71 11.93
N ALA A 108 4.95 -9.61 11.11
CA ALA A 108 4.26 -10.81 10.64
C ALA A 108 3.89 -11.79 11.78
N GLN A 109 4.56 -11.74 12.94
CA GLN A 109 4.21 -12.56 14.11
C GLN A 109 2.83 -12.22 14.68
N SER A 110 2.24 -11.07 14.31
CA SER A 110 0.85 -10.75 14.65
C SER A 110 -0.16 -11.73 14.04
N GLY A 111 0.20 -12.42 12.93
CA GLY A 111 -0.68 -13.34 12.20
C GLY A 111 -1.80 -12.68 11.39
N VAL A 112 -1.94 -11.35 11.47
CA VAL A 112 -3.04 -10.58 10.85
C VAL A 112 -2.56 -9.42 10.00
N VAL A 113 -1.32 -8.96 10.19
CA VAL A 113 -0.68 -7.93 9.39
C VAL A 113 0.64 -8.46 8.83
N HIS A 114 0.85 -8.30 7.52
CA HIS A 114 2.13 -8.54 6.89
C HIS A 114 2.56 -7.29 6.14
N VAL A 115 3.85 -6.97 6.24
CA VAL A 115 4.49 -5.87 5.55
C VAL A 115 5.58 -6.43 4.65
N ARG A 116 5.72 -5.86 3.45
CA ARG A 116 6.73 -6.25 2.47
C ARG A 116 7.45 -5.02 1.97
N GLU A 117 8.70 -5.16 1.55
CA GLU A 117 9.52 -4.10 0.93
C GLU A 117 9.65 -2.82 1.79
N LEU A 118 9.85 -2.96 3.09
CA LEU A 118 10.23 -1.84 3.95
C LEU A 118 11.54 -1.22 3.47
N ARG A 119 11.53 0.11 3.30
CA ARG A 119 12.69 0.92 2.93
C ARG A 119 12.64 2.23 3.71
N VAL A 120 13.81 2.73 4.09
CA VAL A 120 13.95 4.12 4.54
C VAL A 120 13.81 5.02 3.31
N THR A 121 13.01 6.08 3.42
CA THR A 121 12.69 6.95 2.30
C THR A 121 12.59 8.42 2.70
N GLU A 122 12.45 9.30 1.70
CA GLU A 122 12.37 10.74 1.87
C GLU A 122 10.91 11.23 1.95
N ALA A 123 10.73 12.47 2.43
CA ALA A 123 9.41 13.06 2.61
C ALA A 123 8.60 13.19 1.31
N LEU A 124 9.24 13.27 0.15
CA LEU A 124 8.57 13.37 -1.15
C LEU A 124 7.64 12.18 -1.43
N VAL A 125 7.97 11.00 -0.90
CA VAL A 125 7.15 9.78 -1.06
C VAL A 125 5.76 9.93 -0.44
N GLN A 126 5.59 10.85 0.52
CA GLN A 126 4.27 11.16 1.05
C GLN A 126 3.29 11.65 -0.03
N SER A 127 3.76 12.46 -0.98
CA SER A 127 2.94 12.95 -2.09
C SER A 127 2.56 11.81 -3.03
N LEU A 128 3.51 10.92 -3.35
CA LEU A 128 3.26 9.74 -4.17
C LEU A 128 2.22 8.79 -3.54
N ILE A 129 2.28 8.60 -2.22
CA ILE A 129 1.28 7.81 -1.48
C ILE A 129 -0.12 8.42 -1.59
N LYS A 130 -0.23 9.75 -1.56
CA LYS A 130 -1.52 10.44 -1.69
C LYS A 130 -2.05 10.41 -3.12
N GLU A 131 -1.20 10.68 -4.11
CA GLU A 131 -1.57 10.62 -5.52
C GLU A 131 -2.06 9.22 -5.92
N GLY A 132 -1.44 8.18 -5.36
CA GLY A 132 -1.85 6.80 -5.60
C GLY A 132 -3.17 6.38 -4.95
N GLU A 133 -3.81 7.23 -4.13
CA GLU A 133 -5.13 6.92 -3.56
C GLU A 133 -6.23 6.97 -4.62
N ASP A 134 -6.16 7.95 -5.53
CA ASP A 134 -7.17 8.21 -6.57
C ASP A 134 -6.75 7.70 -7.95
N GLY A 135 -5.44 7.66 -8.23
CA GLY A 135 -4.92 7.33 -9.56
C GLY A 135 -4.65 5.85 -9.81
N HIS A 136 -4.63 4.99 -8.78
CA HIS A 136 -4.24 3.59 -8.94
C HIS A 136 -5.44 2.69 -9.14
N CYS A 137 -5.30 1.72 -10.05
CA CYS A 137 -6.27 0.65 -10.19
C CYS A 137 -6.35 -0.21 -8.92
N LYS A 138 -7.58 -0.56 -8.51
CA LYS A 138 -7.85 -1.38 -7.33
C LYS A 138 -8.69 -2.58 -7.72
N ASP A 139 -8.12 -3.77 -7.55
CA ASP A 139 -8.80 -5.03 -7.81
C ASP A 139 -9.50 -5.56 -6.56
N TYR A 140 -10.81 -5.76 -6.67
CA TYR A 140 -11.63 -6.30 -5.58
C TYR A 140 -12.20 -7.66 -5.95
N ARG A 141 -12.23 -8.58 -4.98
CA ARG A 141 -12.91 -9.87 -5.09
C ARG A 141 -13.90 -10.05 -3.95
N ALA A 142 -15.18 -10.16 -4.31
CA ALA A 142 -16.27 -10.41 -3.38
C ALA A 142 -16.83 -11.84 -3.52
N VAL A 143 -17.33 -12.40 -2.42
CA VAL A 143 -18.15 -13.61 -2.43
C VAL A 143 -19.61 -13.18 -2.27
N VAL A 144 -20.42 -13.47 -3.27
CA VAL A 144 -21.83 -13.05 -3.30
C VAL A 144 -22.73 -14.27 -3.08
N ARG A 145 -23.69 -14.15 -2.16
CA ARG A 145 -24.77 -15.12 -2.01
C ARG A 145 -26.03 -14.58 -2.69
N LEU A 146 -26.64 -15.38 -3.54
CA LEU A 146 -27.88 -15.03 -4.24
C LEU A 146 -29.05 -15.71 -3.55
N GLY A 147 -30.22 -15.06 -3.57
CA GLY A 147 -31.45 -15.60 -2.98
C GLY A 147 -32.10 -16.72 -3.81
N ARG A 148 -31.53 -17.05 -4.97
CA ARG A 148 -31.95 -18.12 -5.86
C ARG A 148 -30.75 -18.75 -6.55
N ASP A 149 -30.97 -19.94 -7.11
CA ASP A 149 -30.00 -20.56 -8.01
C ASP A 149 -29.89 -19.77 -9.32
N VAL A 150 -28.65 -19.60 -9.76
CA VAL A 150 -28.31 -18.89 -10.99
C VAL A 150 -27.31 -19.74 -11.77
N SER A 151 -27.56 -19.93 -13.06
CA SER A 151 -26.67 -20.69 -13.93
C SER A 151 -25.41 -19.90 -14.30
N GLN A 152 -24.34 -20.61 -14.65
CA GLN A 152 -23.10 -19.96 -15.13
C GLN A 152 -23.32 -19.11 -16.39
N VAL A 153 -24.27 -19.51 -17.26
CA VAL A 153 -24.63 -18.75 -18.46
C VAL A 153 -25.24 -17.41 -18.09
N GLU A 154 -26.17 -17.39 -17.13
CA GLU A 154 -26.79 -16.14 -16.65
C GLU A 154 -25.79 -15.22 -15.94
N LEU A 155 -24.81 -15.77 -15.21
CA LEU A 155 -23.76 -14.95 -14.59
C LEU A 155 -22.87 -14.30 -15.65
N ARG A 156 -22.42 -15.06 -16.65
CA ARG A 156 -21.55 -14.56 -17.72
C ARG A 156 -22.23 -13.55 -18.62
N SER A 157 -23.55 -13.70 -18.88
CA SER A 157 -24.29 -12.71 -19.67
C SER A 157 -24.40 -11.33 -18.99
N ARG A 158 -24.00 -11.23 -17.72
CA ARG A 158 -24.00 -9.99 -16.92
C ARG A 158 -22.58 -9.52 -16.59
N GLU A 159 -21.56 -10.10 -17.21
CA GLU A 159 -20.18 -9.64 -17.05
C GLU A 159 -20.04 -8.23 -17.62
N ILE A 160 -19.48 -7.33 -16.81
CA ILE A 160 -19.15 -5.97 -17.21
C ILE A 160 -17.63 -5.90 -17.17
N ALA A 161 -16.99 -5.73 -18.33
CA ALA A 161 -15.58 -5.41 -18.38
C ALA A 161 -15.40 -3.94 -17.98
N GLY A 162 -14.57 -3.71 -16.96
CA GLY A 162 -14.10 -2.38 -16.61
C GLY A 162 -12.67 -2.21 -17.11
N ASP A 163 -12.45 -1.25 -18.00
CA ASP A 163 -11.11 -0.89 -18.43
C ASP A 163 -10.51 0.07 -17.40
N CYS A 164 -9.65 -0.48 -16.55
CA CYS A 164 -8.87 0.28 -15.61
C CYS A 164 -7.44 0.26 -16.14
N GLU A 165 -7.10 1.23 -16.98
CA GLU A 165 -5.75 1.37 -17.53
C GLU A 165 -4.75 1.56 -16.37
N PRO A 166 -3.65 0.79 -16.32
CA PRO A 166 -2.67 0.80 -15.23
C PRO A 166 -1.80 2.06 -15.16
#